data_AF-A0A8J3K3J0-F1
#
_entry.id   AF-A0A8J3K3J0-F1
#
_cell.length_a   1.000
_cell.length_b   1.000
_cell.length_c   1.000
_cell.angle_alpha   90.00
_cell.angle_beta   90.00
_cell.angle_gamma   90.00
#
_symmetry.space_group_name_H-M   'P 1'
#
loop_
_entity.id
_entity.type
_entity.pdbx_description
1 polymer ?
#
loop_
_entity_poly.entity_id
_entity_poly.type
_entity_poly.pdbx_seq_one_letter_code
_entity_poly.pdbx_strand_id
1 'polypeptide(L)'
;MLDRFRITGRSLVVAVLTAALTTAGLAAPTPAGAAVTQAQLALRWAPIHYQDVDATGSHALSGRSDYITKVDFDGDLNGRNNWDRTGQAGVSLAAHVYYSVVETSTHWYLTYLFFHPRDWTDHPFFETEHENDGEGVLLVVERDGSDYGVLRAAVTVAHTDFYSYTPSGSTWSSGRESVDGTLQLQSSPHDGFLHPVTAQEAKGHGLKAFPQYNINGDGLVYYPSTVAETPSSGDDRDVRYQLIDIFASGGLWAQRANTSLFASAGTFAGDDSGDCGAGTYDCTTNSANAPWGWDDGNDLPGRGQLATDPAKVAVEYFTIPGALSRTYTSNAYQG
;
A
#
# COMPACT_ATOMS: atom_id res chain seq x y z
N MET A 1 -45.76 8.66 -101.54
CA MET A 1 -45.35 9.95 -100.92
C MET A 1 -44.12 9.63 -100.09
N LEU A 2 -42.92 10.02 -100.58
CA LEU A 2 -41.62 10.21 -99.87
C LEU A 2 -41.10 9.05 -98.98
N ASP A 3 -39.83 8.66 -98.88
CA ASP A 3 -38.57 8.99 -99.55
C ASP A 3 -37.54 7.93 -99.07
N ARG A 4 -36.37 7.94 -99.70
CA ARG A 4 -35.17 7.11 -99.55
C ARG A 4 -34.59 7.04 -98.11
N PHE A 5 -33.85 5.97 -97.78
CA PHE A 5 -32.36 5.98 -97.70
C PHE A 5 -31.77 4.73 -97.00
N ARG A 6 -30.65 4.26 -97.58
CA ARG A 6 -29.71 3.25 -97.05
C ARG A 6 -29.02 3.75 -95.79
N ILE A 7 -28.75 2.87 -94.82
CA ILE A 7 -27.85 3.13 -93.69
C ILE A 7 -26.64 2.19 -93.78
N THR A 8 -25.48 2.82 -93.95
CA THR A 8 -24.12 2.31 -93.80
C THR A 8 -23.76 2.08 -92.34
N GLY A 9 -22.95 1.04 -92.09
CA GLY A 9 -22.46 0.69 -90.77
C GLY A 9 -21.44 1.67 -90.18
N ARG A 10 -21.28 1.60 -88.86
CA ARG A 10 -20.13 2.10 -88.11
C ARG A 10 -19.88 1.19 -86.91
N SER A 11 -18.67 0.62 -86.89
CA SER A 11 -18.11 -0.13 -85.77
C SER A 11 -17.94 0.78 -84.55
N LEU A 12 -18.33 0.29 -83.37
CA LEU A 12 -18.02 0.90 -82.08
C LEU A 12 -17.03 -0.02 -81.35
N VAL A 13 -15.82 0.48 -81.18
CA VAL A 13 -14.77 -0.11 -80.34
C VAL A 13 -15.18 0.13 -78.89
N VAL A 14 -15.39 -0.94 -78.12
CA VAL A 14 -15.65 -0.88 -76.68
C VAL A 14 -14.30 -0.83 -75.96
N ALA A 15 -13.98 0.32 -75.37
CA ALA A 15 -12.87 0.44 -74.44
C ALA A 15 -13.35 -0.03 -73.05
N VAL A 16 -12.78 -1.13 -72.57
CA VAL A 16 -13.00 -1.63 -71.20
C VAL A 16 -12.04 -0.90 -70.27
N LEU A 17 -12.54 0.05 -69.47
CA LEU A 17 -11.82 0.56 -68.31
C LEU A 17 -12.06 -0.39 -67.13
N THR A 18 -11.04 -1.17 -66.76
CA THR A 18 -10.98 -1.85 -65.46
C THR A 18 -10.58 -0.85 -64.38
N ALA A 19 -11.55 -0.42 -63.57
CA ALA A 19 -11.29 0.32 -62.34
C ALA A 19 -10.79 -0.68 -61.28
N ALA A 20 -9.51 -0.63 -60.95
CA ALA A 20 -8.97 -1.36 -59.81
C ALA A 20 -9.39 -0.63 -58.53
N LEU A 21 -10.36 -1.19 -57.79
CA LEU A 21 -10.64 -0.76 -56.42
C LEU A 21 -9.50 -1.24 -55.53
N THR A 22 -8.62 -0.33 -55.11
CA THR A 22 -7.71 -0.56 -54.00
C THR A 22 -8.51 -0.49 -52.71
N THR A 23 -8.91 -1.64 -52.17
CA THR A 23 -9.43 -1.75 -50.80
C THR A 23 -8.29 -1.46 -49.84
N ALA A 24 -8.16 -0.20 -49.40
CA ALA A 24 -7.38 0.12 -48.23
C ALA A 24 -8.04 -0.57 -47.03
N GLY A 25 -7.46 -1.67 -46.57
CA GLY A 25 -7.92 -2.37 -45.37
C GLY A 25 -7.79 -1.42 -44.19
N LEU A 26 -8.92 -0.86 -43.74
CA LEU A 26 -9.02 -0.24 -42.43
C LEU A 26 -8.81 -1.35 -41.42
N ALA A 27 -7.60 -1.46 -40.87
CA ALA A 27 -7.37 -2.26 -39.69
C ALA A 27 -8.30 -1.72 -38.60
N ALA A 28 -9.22 -2.56 -38.12
CA ALA A 28 -10.00 -2.22 -36.95
C ALA A 28 -9.03 -1.91 -35.81
N PRO A 29 -9.19 -0.78 -35.08
CA PRO A 29 -8.35 -0.51 -33.93
C PRO A 29 -8.45 -1.71 -32.98
N THR A 30 -7.30 -2.30 -32.67
CA THR A 30 -7.19 -3.30 -31.61
C THR A 30 -7.81 -2.67 -30.37
N PRO A 31 -8.74 -3.35 -29.67
CA PRO A 31 -9.26 -2.83 -28.42
C PRO A 31 -8.07 -2.52 -27.51
N ALA A 32 -7.95 -1.27 -27.06
CA ALA A 32 -7.00 -0.95 -26.01
C ALA A 32 -7.34 -1.88 -24.83
N GLY A 33 -6.35 -2.64 -24.34
CA GLY A 33 -6.53 -3.43 -23.13
C GLY A 33 -7.04 -2.52 -22.01
N ALA A 34 -7.93 -3.03 -21.16
CA ALA A 34 -8.38 -2.27 -20.01
C ALA A 34 -7.16 -1.92 -19.15
N ALA A 35 -7.04 -0.64 -18.76
CA ALA A 35 -5.96 -0.21 -17.88
C ALA A 35 -6.03 -0.97 -16.54
N VAL A 36 -4.86 -1.27 -15.96
CA VAL A 36 -4.75 -1.90 -14.64
C VAL A 36 -5.47 -1.06 -13.61
N THR A 37 -6.32 -1.69 -12.81
CA THR A 37 -7.04 -1.01 -11.72
C THR A 37 -6.10 -0.72 -10.55
N GLN A 38 -6.44 0.28 -9.71
CA GLN A 38 -5.66 0.57 -8.50
C GLN A 38 -5.54 -0.64 -7.56
N ALA A 39 -6.58 -1.47 -7.47
CA ALA A 39 -6.56 -2.71 -6.66
C ALA A 39 -5.57 -3.75 -7.22
N GLN A 40 -5.51 -3.92 -8.55
CA GLN A 40 -4.53 -4.81 -9.18
C GLN A 40 -3.10 -4.28 -9.04
N LEU A 41 -2.91 -2.96 -9.15
CA LEU A 41 -1.61 -2.32 -8.94
C LEU A 41 -1.16 -2.46 -7.48
N ALA A 42 -2.05 -2.27 -6.52
CA ALA A 42 -1.79 -2.47 -5.10
C ALA A 42 -1.42 -3.92 -4.82
N LEU A 43 -2.23 -4.89 -5.27
CA LEU A 43 -1.92 -6.30 -5.08
C LEU A 43 -0.57 -6.71 -5.70
N ARG A 44 -0.21 -6.14 -6.86
CA ARG A 44 1.07 -6.44 -7.54
C ARG A 44 2.29 -6.03 -6.72
N TRP A 45 2.22 -4.91 -6.00
CA TRP A 45 3.35 -4.31 -5.30
C TRP A 45 3.26 -4.43 -3.78
N ALA A 46 2.22 -5.07 -3.25
CA ALA A 46 2.02 -5.20 -1.82
C ALA A 46 3.15 -6.01 -1.17
N PRO A 47 3.65 -5.63 0.02
CA PRO A 47 4.85 -6.26 0.57
C PRO A 47 4.64 -7.71 1.03
N ILE A 48 5.64 -8.57 0.85
CA ILE A 48 5.81 -9.70 1.77
C ILE A 48 6.33 -9.11 3.09
N HIS A 49 5.68 -9.45 4.20
CA HIS A 49 5.93 -8.81 5.47
C HIS A 49 6.39 -9.82 6.52
N TYR A 50 7.63 -9.68 6.96
CA TYR A 50 8.23 -10.47 8.03
C TYR A 50 8.00 -9.75 9.35
N GLN A 51 7.54 -10.45 10.37
CA GLN A 51 7.23 -9.81 11.63
C GLN A 51 7.69 -10.68 12.79
N ASP A 52 8.49 -10.11 13.68
CA ASP A 52 8.85 -10.78 14.93
C ASP A 52 7.60 -10.85 15.83
N VAL A 53 7.50 -11.89 16.66
CA VAL A 53 6.39 -12.04 17.61
C VAL A 53 6.95 -12.41 18.97
N ASP A 54 6.49 -11.72 20.00
CA ASP A 54 6.83 -12.03 21.38
C ASP A 54 5.61 -12.57 22.13
N ALA A 55 5.72 -13.80 22.63
CA ALA A 55 4.67 -14.47 23.40
C ALA A 55 4.81 -14.28 24.92
N THR A 56 5.82 -13.54 25.37
CA THR A 56 6.19 -13.37 26.78
C THR A 56 5.63 -12.08 27.38
N GLY A 57 5.36 -12.09 28.69
CA GLY A 57 4.70 -10.98 29.36
C GLY A 57 3.17 -11.11 29.37
N SER A 58 2.53 -10.36 30.26
CA SER A 58 1.07 -10.39 30.44
C SER A 58 0.31 -9.79 29.28
N HIS A 59 0.91 -8.82 28.57
CA HIS A 59 0.25 -8.08 27.49
C HIS A 59 0.44 -8.71 26.10
N ALA A 60 1.27 -9.74 25.96
CA ALA A 60 1.54 -10.45 24.70
C ALA A 60 0.34 -11.20 24.12
N LEU A 61 -0.58 -11.65 24.98
CA LEU A 61 -1.70 -12.53 24.60
C LEU A 61 -1.24 -13.77 23.80
N SER A 62 -0.13 -14.39 24.23
CA SER A 62 0.53 -15.49 23.52
C SER A 62 0.94 -15.12 22.08
N GLY A 63 1.43 -13.88 21.89
CA GLY A 63 1.90 -13.32 20.62
C GLY A 63 0.81 -12.64 19.80
N ARG A 64 -0.46 -12.78 20.17
CA ARG A 64 -1.58 -12.19 19.42
C ARG A 64 -1.58 -10.67 19.41
N SER A 65 -0.94 -10.04 20.39
CA SER A 65 -0.82 -8.58 20.45
C SER A 65 -0.01 -8.00 19.30
N ASP A 66 0.88 -8.80 18.71
CA ASP A 66 1.67 -8.39 17.55
C ASP A 66 0.91 -8.61 16.22
N TYR A 67 -0.27 -9.23 16.18
CA TYR A 67 -0.87 -9.62 14.89
C TYR A 67 -1.45 -8.43 14.12
N ILE A 68 -1.16 -8.34 12.82
CA ILE A 68 -1.82 -7.36 11.95
C ILE A 68 -3.30 -7.71 11.79
N THR A 69 -4.15 -6.69 11.82
CA THR A 69 -5.58 -6.87 11.56
C THR A 69 -6.25 -5.59 11.04
N LYS A 70 -7.57 -5.65 10.86
CA LYS A 70 -8.38 -4.48 10.49
C LYS A 70 -8.79 -3.70 11.75
N VAL A 71 -8.96 -2.38 11.64
CA VAL A 71 -9.31 -1.49 12.78
C VAL A 71 -10.64 -1.84 13.45
N ASP A 72 -11.51 -2.57 12.75
CA ASP A 72 -12.83 -3.03 13.19
C ASP A 72 -12.88 -4.56 13.36
N PHE A 73 -11.77 -5.17 13.81
CA PHE A 73 -11.62 -6.62 13.95
C PHE A 73 -12.66 -7.25 14.88
N ASP A 74 -13.17 -6.48 15.84
CA ASP A 74 -14.20 -6.88 16.79
C ASP A 74 -15.63 -6.50 16.34
N GLY A 75 -15.77 -5.86 15.17
CA GLY A 75 -17.04 -5.48 14.55
C GLY A 75 -17.54 -4.08 14.89
N ASP A 76 -16.78 -3.25 15.60
CA ASP A 76 -17.10 -1.85 15.82
C ASP A 76 -15.99 -0.89 15.30
N LEU A 77 -16.27 0.42 15.26
CA LEU A 77 -15.30 1.45 14.84
C LEU A 77 -14.94 2.33 16.04
N ASN A 78 -14.54 1.68 17.13
CA ASN A 78 -14.08 2.33 18.35
C ASN A 78 -12.59 2.03 18.57
N GLY A 79 -11.72 3.00 18.32
CA GLY A 79 -10.29 2.81 18.58
C GLY A 79 -9.94 2.71 20.07
N ARG A 80 -10.89 3.06 20.96
CA ARG A 80 -10.68 3.19 22.43
C ARG A 80 -10.94 1.91 23.23
N ASN A 81 -11.25 0.80 22.54
CA ASN A 81 -11.40 -0.50 23.19
C ASN A 81 -10.64 -1.62 22.45
N ASN A 82 -9.93 -1.33 21.37
CA ASN A 82 -9.13 -2.29 20.62
C ASN A 82 -8.13 -3.03 21.51
N TRP A 83 -7.52 -2.36 22.50
CA TRP A 83 -6.66 -3.01 23.48
C TRP A 83 -7.39 -4.16 24.17
N ASP A 84 -8.49 -3.86 24.84
CA ASP A 84 -9.31 -4.83 25.57
C ASP A 84 -9.89 -5.93 24.67
N ARG A 85 -10.32 -5.56 23.46
CA ARG A 85 -11.01 -6.44 22.52
C ARG A 85 -10.10 -7.53 21.94
N THR A 86 -8.81 -7.25 21.81
CA THR A 86 -7.82 -8.18 21.25
C THR A 86 -7.76 -9.51 22.00
N GLY A 87 -7.87 -9.44 23.34
CA GLY A 87 -7.84 -10.60 24.23
C GLY A 87 -9.18 -11.31 24.40
N GLN A 88 -10.27 -10.80 23.81
CA GLN A 88 -11.60 -11.39 24.01
C GLN A 88 -11.75 -12.72 23.27
N ALA A 89 -12.36 -13.70 23.95
CA ALA A 89 -12.62 -15.00 23.37
C ALA A 89 -13.55 -14.90 22.15
N GLY A 90 -13.19 -15.59 21.07
CA GLY A 90 -13.96 -15.60 19.83
C GLY A 90 -13.65 -14.46 18.85
N VAL A 91 -12.77 -13.53 19.23
CA VAL A 91 -12.30 -12.47 18.33
C VAL A 91 -11.22 -13.01 17.39
N SER A 92 -11.40 -12.78 16.09
CA SER A 92 -10.47 -13.18 15.03
C SER A 92 -9.60 -12.00 14.62
N LEU A 93 -8.28 -12.20 14.67
CA LEU A 93 -7.28 -11.27 14.14
C LEU A 93 -6.87 -11.75 12.75
N ALA A 94 -7.84 -11.82 11.84
CA ALA A 94 -7.56 -12.14 10.44
C ALA A 94 -6.71 -11.01 9.82
N ALA A 95 -5.65 -11.38 9.11
CA ALA A 95 -4.66 -10.46 8.61
C ALA A 95 -5.22 -9.58 7.48
N HIS A 96 -5.18 -8.27 7.69
CA HIS A 96 -5.57 -7.27 6.70
C HIS A 96 -4.51 -6.17 6.65
N VAL A 97 -4.32 -5.60 5.47
CA VAL A 97 -3.44 -4.45 5.26
C VAL A 97 -4.22 -3.40 4.49
N TYR A 98 -4.20 -2.17 4.98
CA TYR A 98 -4.85 -1.05 4.30
C TYR A 98 -3.92 -0.50 3.23
N TYR A 99 -4.47 -0.09 2.09
CA TYR A 99 -3.71 0.58 1.06
C TYR A 99 -4.39 1.83 0.53
N SER A 100 -3.58 2.73 -0.03
CA SER A 100 -4.02 3.86 -0.84
C SER A 100 -3.15 4.00 -2.08
N VAL A 101 -3.74 4.46 -3.18
CA VAL A 101 -3.01 4.75 -4.42
C VAL A 101 -3.20 6.22 -4.78
N VAL A 102 -2.08 6.92 -4.97
CA VAL A 102 -2.02 8.29 -5.48
C VAL A 102 -1.23 8.29 -6.79
N GLU A 103 -1.62 9.14 -7.74
CA GLU A 103 -1.19 9.04 -9.12
C GLU A 103 -0.76 10.38 -9.70
N THR A 104 0.34 10.37 -10.45
CA THR A 104 0.74 11.47 -11.33
C THR A 104 0.91 10.93 -12.74
N SER A 105 1.18 11.80 -13.71
CA SER A 105 1.44 11.37 -15.09
C SER A 105 2.70 10.48 -15.24
N THR A 106 3.61 10.47 -14.26
CA THR A 106 4.87 9.71 -14.34
C THR A 106 5.02 8.62 -13.27
N HIS A 107 4.26 8.67 -12.18
CA HIS A 107 4.42 7.73 -11.07
C HIS A 107 3.09 7.27 -10.49
N TRP A 108 3.14 6.12 -9.84
CA TRP A 108 2.17 5.68 -8.85
C TRP A 108 2.84 5.69 -7.47
N TYR A 109 2.08 6.08 -6.47
CA TYR A 109 2.47 6.11 -5.08
C TYR A 109 1.53 5.20 -4.31
N LEU A 110 2.07 4.13 -3.73
CA LEU A 110 1.28 3.13 -3.01
C LEU A 110 1.68 3.16 -1.55
N THR A 111 0.75 3.52 -0.67
CA THR A 111 0.97 3.48 0.77
C THR A 111 0.26 2.29 1.37
N TYR A 112 0.96 1.51 2.19
CA TYR A 112 0.41 0.39 2.95
C TYR A 112 0.49 0.67 4.44
N LEU A 113 -0.59 0.39 5.17
CA LEU A 113 -0.70 0.47 6.62
C LEU A 113 -0.91 -0.93 7.20
N PHE A 114 -0.01 -1.32 8.09
CA PHE A 114 -0.09 -2.49 8.95
C PHE A 114 -0.58 -2.00 10.32
N PHE A 115 -1.77 -2.44 10.70
CA PHE A 115 -2.43 -2.00 11.93
C PHE A 115 -2.36 -3.10 12.98
N HIS A 116 -1.95 -2.74 14.19
CA HIS A 116 -1.98 -3.60 15.36
C HIS A 116 -2.95 -3.01 16.40
N PRO A 117 -3.71 -3.83 17.13
CA PRO A 117 -4.61 -3.30 18.17
C PRO A 117 -3.91 -2.77 19.41
N ARG A 118 -2.64 -3.16 19.63
CA ARG A 118 -1.83 -2.85 20.82
C ARG A 118 -0.42 -2.50 20.36
N ASP A 119 0.16 -1.43 20.89
CA ASP A 119 1.62 -1.25 21.04
C ASP A 119 1.94 -1.54 22.52
N TRP A 120 2.69 -2.59 22.76
CA TRP A 120 2.83 -3.17 24.09
C TRP A 120 4.30 -3.43 24.42
N THR A 121 4.64 -3.58 25.69
CA THR A 121 6.00 -3.97 26.12
C THR A 121 5.93 -4.93 27.30
N ASP A 122 6.97 -5.73 27.50
CA ASP A 122 7.16 -6.57 28.69
C ASP A 122 8.27 -6.03 29.60
N HIS A 123 8.77 -4.82 29.31
CA HIS A 123 9.84 -4.17 30.07
C HIS A 123 9.28 -3.08 30.99
N PRO A 124 9.51 -3.19 32.32
CA PRO A 124 8.89 -2.31 33.30
C PRO A 124 9.49 -0.89 33.36
N PHE A 125 10.50 -0.57 32.54
CA PHE A 125 11.25 0.68 32.64
C PHE A 125 11.48 1.30 31.26
N PHE A 126 11.12 2.58 31.12
CA PHE A 126 11.44 3.51 30.02
C PHE A 126 10.64 3.41 28.72
N GLU A 127 9.88 2.33 28.49
CA GLU A 127 9.01 2.19 27.33
C GLU A 127 7.53 2.39 27.72
N THR A 128 6.78 3.08 26.86
CA THR A 128 5.34 3.31 27.02
C THR A 128 4.57 2.36 26.14
N GLU A 129 3.36 2.01 26.57
CA GLU A 129 2.39 1.28 25.74
C GLU A 129 1.37 2.26 25.17
N HIS A 130 0.66 1.84 24.14
CA HIS A 130 -0.58 2.51 23.73
C HIS A 130 -1.54 1.61 22.99
N GLU A 131 -2.80 2.02 23.03
CA GLU A 131 -3.87 1.41 22.27
C GLU A 131 -3.79 1.82 20.80
N ASN A 132 -4.01 0.81 19.94
CA ASN A 132 -3.75 0.85 18.51
C ASN A 132 -2.27 1.07 18.19
N ASP A 133 -1.91 0.68 16.99
CA ASP A 133 -0.64 1.02 16.38
C ASP A 133 -0.78 0.96 14.85
N GLY A 134 -0.02 1.80 14.16
CA GLY A 134 -0.15 1.98 12.73
C GLY A 134 1.18 2.33 12.10
N GLU A 135 1.75 1.37 11.40
CA GLU A 135 3.06 1.46 10.77
C GLU A 135 2.95 1.10 9.29
N GLY A 136 3.97 1.44 8.49
CA GLY A 136 3.77 1.26 7.05
C GLY A 136 4.91 1.59 6.12
N VAL A 137 4.56 1.56 4.84
CA VAL A 137 5.50 1.85 3.75
C VAL A 137 4.81 2.59 2.61
N LEU A 138 5.45 3.67 2.14
CA LEU A 138 5.21 4.27 0.84
C LEU A 138 6.12 3.61 -0.20
N LEU A 139 5.56 3.15 -1.31
CA LEU A 139 6.28 2.71 -2.50
C LEU A 139 6.13 3.74 -3.62
N VAL A 140 7.23 3.99 -4.32
CA VAL A 140 7.27 4.90 -5.48
C VAL A 140 7.56 4.10 -6.74
N VAL A 141 6.57 4.00 -7.62
CA VAL A 141 6.63 3.20 -8.85
C VAL A 141 6.61 4.12 -10.06
N GLU A 142 7.66 4.09 -10.86
CA GLU A 142 7.75 4.82 -12.13
C GLU A 142 6.90 4.13 -13.20
N ARG A 143 6.13 4.92 -13.94
CA ARG A 143 5.40 4.46 -15.13
C ARG A 143 6.36 4.38 -16.31
N ASP A 144 6.70 3.16 -16.74
CA ASP A 144 7.57 2.91 -17.89
C ASP A 144 6.81 2.49 -19.16
N GLY A 145 5.47 2.53 -19.12
CA GLY A 145 4.59 2.08 -20.18
C GLY A 145 4.14 0.62 -20.06
N SER A 146 4.69 -0.15 -19.10
CA SER A 146 4.15 -1.45 -18.72
C SER A 146 2.94 -1.33 -17.78
N ASP A 147 2.22 -2.42 -17.62
CA ASP A 147 1.02 -2.53 -16.78
C ASP A 147 1.28 -2.20 -15.30
N TYR A 148 2.50 -2.43 -14.82
CA TYR A 148 2.85 -2.32 -13.40
C TYR A 148 4.05 -1.42 -13.11
N GLY A 149 4.72 -0.89 -14.14
CA GLY A 149 5.85 0.01 -13.97
C GLY A 149 7.08 -0.62 -13.32
N VAL A 150 7.95 0.24 -12.81
CA VAL A 150 9.19 -0.14 -12.13
C VAL A 150 9.22 0.48 -10.74
N LEU A 151 9.35 -0.34 -9.70
CA LEU A 151 9.58 0.13 -8.35
C LEU A 151 10.94 0.84 -8.25
N ARG A 152 10.95 2.10 -7.80
CA ARG A 152 12.15 2.94 -7.72
C ARG A 152 12.63 3.19 -6.30
N ALA A 153 11.72 3.29 -5.36
CA ALA A 153 12.04 3.63 -3.98
C ALA A 153 10.93 3.19 -3.02
N ALA A 154 11.28 3.12 -1.74
CA ALA A 154 10.34 2.99 -0.64
C ALA A 154 10.73 3.91 0.53
N VAL A 155 9.74 4.33 1.31
CA VAL A 155 9.92 5.02 2.59
C VAL A 155 9.08 4.30 3.63
N THR A 156 9.69 3.72 4.66
CA THR A 156 9.00 3.03 5.76
C THR A 156 8.83 3.95 6.96
N VAL A 157 7.87 3.62 7.81
CA VAL A 157 7.66 4.26 9.11
C VAL A 157 8.07 3.28 10.19
N ALA A 158 8.91 3.72 11.12
CA ALA A 158 9.18 2.99 12.34
C ALA A 158 9.14 3.97 13.50
N HIS A 159 8.16 3.78 14.38
CA HIS A 159 7.82 4.67 15.47
C HIS A 159 7.49 6.07 14.95
N THR A 160 8.36 7.04 15.23
CA THR A 160 8.23 8.43 14.80
C THR A 160 9.21 8.82 13.70
N ASP A 161 9.89 7.85 13.08
CA ASP A 161 10.95 8.11 12.10
C ASP A 161 10.63 7.46 10.75
N PHE A 162 11.09 8.12 9.68
CA PHE A 162 11.02 7.59 8.32
C PHE A 162 12.38 7.06 7.86
N TYR A 163 12.36 5.96 7.11
CA TYR A 163 13.58 5.33 6.58
C TYR A 163 13.40 5.07 5.08
N SER A 164 14.42 5.42 4.30
CA SER A 164 14.35 5.46 2.85
C SER A 164 15.18 4.35 2.20
N TYR A 165 14.64 3.72 1.15
CA TYR A 165 15.26 2.56 0.51
C TYR A 165 15.13 2.63 -1.00
N THR A 166 16.07 1.99 -1.69
CA THR A 166 15.95 1.72 -3.13
C THR A 166 16.13 0.24 -3.42
N PRO A 167 15.38 -0.36 -4.36
CA PRO A 167 15.63 -1.73 -4.77
C PRO A 167 16.94 -1.83 -5.56
N SER A 168 17.51 -3.04 -5.59
CA SER A 168 18.72 -3.30 -6.37
C SER A 168 18.53 -2.91 -7.84
N GLY A 169 19.48 -2.15 -8.39
CA GLY A 169 19.40 -1.65 -9.76
C GLY A 169 18.49 -0.43 -9.95
N SER A 170 17.92 0.14 -8.88
CA SER A 170 17.27 1.45 -8.99
C SER A 170 18.26 2.50 -9.46
N THR A 171 17.77 3.43 -10.28
CA THR A 171 18.54 4.59 -10.75
C THR A 171 18.48 5.75 -9.76
N TRP A 172 17.68 5.64 -8.71
CA TRP A 172 17.52 6.66 -7.67
C TRP A 172 18.58 6.49 -6.59
N SER A 173 18.98 7.60 -5.96
CA SER A 173 19.97 7.63 -4.88
C SER A 173 19.56 8.61 -3.80
N SER A 174 20.38 8.74 -2.74
CA SER A 174 20.17 9.74 -1.67
C SER A 174 19.90 11.14 -2.23
N GLY A 175 18.89 11.79 -1.65
CA GLY A 175 18.47 13.16 -1.95
C GLY A 175 18.91 14.08 -0.82
N ARG A 176 17.93 14.74 -0.17
CA ARG A 176 18.18 15.45 1.09
C ARG A 176 18.37 14.48 2.24
N GLU A 177 17.63 13.37 2.19
CA GLU A 177 17.80 12.24 3.10
C GLU A 177 18.75 11.18 2.53
N SER A 178 19.36 10.40 3.43
CA SER A 178 20.16 9.24 3.07
C SER A 178 19.32 8.02 2.76
N VAL A 179 19.65 7.29 1.70
CA VAL A 179 19.15 5.93 1.51
C VAL A 179 19.73 5.02 2.59
N ASP A 180 18.85 4.51 3.46
CA ASP A 180 19.16 3.68 4.63
C ASP A 180 19.48 2.23 4.27
N GLY A 181 19.10 1.78 3.08
CA GLY A 181 19.42 0.44 2.63
C GLY A 181 18.82 0.04 1.29
N THR A 182 18.96 -1.26 1.00
CA THR A 182 18.37 -1.87 -0.20
C THR A 182 17.02 -2.50 0.12
N LEU A 183 15.99 -2.15 -0.64
CA LEU A 183 14.69 -2.83 -0.60
C LEU A 183 14.79 -4.16 -1.35
N GLN A 184 14.64 -5.28 -0.64
CA GLN A 184 14.66 -6.60 -1.25
C GLN A 184 13.35 -6.89 -2.00
N LEU A 185 13.45 -7.69 -3.06
CA LEU A 185 12.30 -8.27 -3.75
C LEU A 185 12.33 -9.80 -3.58
N GLN A 186 11.18 -10.41 -3.31
CA GLN A 186 11.06 -11.86 -3.16
C GLN A 186 9.83 -12.38 -3.90
N SER A 187 9.94 -13.59 -4.48
CA SER A 187 8.80 -14.25 -5.09
C SER A 187 7.83 -14.74 -4.01
N SER A 188 6.54 -14.41 -4.14
CA SER A 188 5.51 -15.01 -3.27
C SER A 188 5.18 -16.43 -3.75
N PRO A 189 5.01 -17.41 -2.85
CA PRO A 189 4.58 -18.76 -3.19
C PRO A 189 3.09 -18.81 -3.61
N HIS A 190 2.31 -17.77 -3.30
CA HIS A 190 0.87 -17.73 -3.56
C HIS A 190 0.49 -17.18 -4.94
N ASP A 191 1.36 -16.37 -5.55
CA ASP A 191 1.10 -15.76 -6.87
C ASP A 191 2.30 -15.80 -7.85
N GLY A 192 3.50 -16.14 -7.37
CA GLY A 192 4.72 -16.20 -8.17
C GLY A 192 5.31 -14.84 -8.57
N PHE A 193 4.74 -13.72 -8.12
CA PHE A 193 5.24 -12.38 -8.42
C PHE A 193 6.34 -11.96 -7.43
N LEU A 194 7.24 -11.08 -7.90
CA LEU A 194 8.24 -10.43 -7.05
C LEU A 194 7.59 -9.27 -6.28
N HIS A 195 7.58 -9.36 -4.97
CA HIS A 195 7.05 -8.37 -4.04
C HIS A 195 8.17 -7.71 -3.23
N PRO A 196 8.05 -6.42 -2.86
CA PRO A 196 8.96 -5.81 -1.90
C PRO A 196 8.86 -6.52 -0.56
N VAL A 197 9.97 -6.57 0.18
CA VAL A 197 10.04 -7.27 1.46
C VAL A 197 10.26 -6.28 2.59
N THR A 198 9.34 -6.31 3.56
CA THR A 198 9.38 -5.48 4.77
C THR A 198 9.58 -6.38 5.99
N ALA A 199 10.09 -5.81 7.07
CA ALA A 199 10.31 -6.45 8.35
C ALA A 199 9.83 -5.55 9.49
N GLN A 200 9.27 -6.11 10.54
CA GLN A 200 8.73 -5.36 11.67
C GLN A 200 9.10 -6.02 13.02
N GLU A 201 9.43 -5.19 14.00
CA GLU A 201 9.73 -5.60 15.38
C GLU A 201 8.47 -6.17 16.05
N ALA A 202 8.64 -7.01 17.07
CA ALA A 202 7.55 -7.30 18.01
C ALA A 202 7.30 -6.05 18.88
N LYS A 203 6.19 -6.02 19.62
CA LYS A 203 5.92 -5.03 20.69
C LYS A 203 5.60 -3.63 20.21
N GLY A 204 6.62 -2.84 19.88
CA GLY A 204 6.47 -1.46 19.38
C GLY A 204 6.39 -1.37 17.87
N HIS A 205 6.48 -2.50 17.16
CA HIS A 205 6.20 -2.65 15.74
C HIS A 205 6.88 -1.66 14.76
N GLY A 206 8.07 -1.15 15.05
CA GLY A 206 8.79 -0.36 14.05
C GLY A 206 8.96 -1.13 12.73
N LEU A 207 8.61 -0.53 11.57
CA LEU A 207 8.65 -1.19 10.26
C LEU A 207 9.82 -0.66 9.40
N LYS A 208 10.65 -1.59 8.91
CA LYS A 208 11.78 -1.31 8.01
C LYS A 208 11.83 -2.25 6.81
N ALA A 209 12.73 -2.00 5.87
CA ALA A 209 13.03 -2.97 4.83
C ALA A 209 13.73 -4.21 5.42
N PHE A 210 13.33 -5.41 5.01
CA PHE A 210 14.05 -6.62 5.38
C PHE A 210 15.46 -6.61 4.76
N PRO A 211 16.54 -7.01 5.48
CA PRO A 211 16.57 -7.65 6.80
C PRO A 211 17.03 -6.71 7.94
N GLN A 212 16.68 -5.42 7.90
CA GLN A 212 17.07 -4.51 8.99
C GLN A 212 16.43 -4.91 10.31
N TYR A 213 15.21 -5.45 10.25
CA TYR A 213 14.65 -6.29 11.30
C TYR A 213 14.61 -7.75 10.86
N ASN A 214 14.66 -8.63 11.85
CA ASN A 214 14.68 -10.08 11.68
C ASN A 214 13.73 -10.70 12.70
N ILE A 215 13.27 -11.91 12.38
CA ILE A 215 12.49 -12.69 13.32
C ILE A 215 13.46 -13.43 14.25
N ASN A 216 13.30 -13.22 15.56
CA ASN A 216 14.19 -13.70 16.62
C ASN A 216 13.48 -14.75 17.48
N GLY A 217 13.35 -15.96 16.95
CA GLY A 217 12.54 -17.01 17.57
C GLY A 217 11.24 -17.14 16.80
N ASP A 218 10.12 -16.90 17.48
CA ASP A 218 8.78 -16.99 16.88
C ASP A 218 8.50 -15.74 16.02
N GLY A 219 7.72 -15.92 14.95
CA GLY A 219 7.21 -14.79 14.18
C GLY A 219 6.44 -15.20 12.95
N LEU A 220 5.99 -14.21 12.20
CA LEU A 220 5.02 -14.38 11.14
C LEU A 220 5.62 -13.96 9.80
N VAL A 221 5.19 -14.63 8.72
CA VAL A 221 5.45 -14.14 7.36
C VAL A 221 4.12 -14.02 6.65
N TYR A 222 3.78 -12.77 6.33
CA TYR A 222 2.53 -12.41 5.69
C TYR A 222 2.72 -12.21 4.18
N TYR A 223 1.79 -12.75 3.40
CA TYR A 223 1.79 -12.69 1.94
C TYR A 223 0.55 -11.97 1.41
N PRO A 224 0.70 -11.05 0.44
CA PRO A 224 -0.43 -10.33 -0.12
C PRO A 224 -1.41 -11.27 -0.83
N SER A 225 -2.70 -11.06 -0.60
CA SER A 225 -3.75 -11.89 -1.18
C SER A 225 -5.09 -11.15 -1.31
N THR A 226 -6.07 -11.87 -1.86
CA THR A 226 -7.48 -11.46 -1.91
C THR A 226 -8.32 -12.07 -0.79
N VAL A 227 -7.69 -12.88 0.07
CA VAL A 227 -8.30 -13.51 1.24
C VAL A 227 -7.46 -13.20 2.47
N ALA A 228 -8.11 -13.14 3.63
CA ALA A 228 -7.47 -12.95 4.92
C ALA A 228 -7.42 -14.27 5.71
N GLU A 229 -6.32 -14.52 6.39
CA GLU A 229 -6.14 -15.65 7.30
C GLU A 229 -5.82 -15.16 8.71
N THR A 230 -6.32 -15.87 9.72
CA THR A 230 -5.83 -15.69 11.09
C THR A 230 -4.60 -16.59 11.26
N PRO A 231 -3.46 -16.07 11.77
CA PRO A 231 -2.31 -16.91 12.07
C PRO A 231 -2.69 -18.11 12.94
N SER A 232 -2.18 -19.29 12.58
CA SER A 232 -2.45 -20.53 13.31
C SER A 232 -1.66 -20.65 14.63
N SER A 233 -0.55 -19.91 14.73
CA SER A 233 0.29 -19.75 15.92
C SER A 233 1.10 -18.44 15.82
N GLY A 234 1.83 -18.07 16.87
CA GLY A 234 2.80 -16.97 16.83
C GLY A 234 4.04 -17.22 15.94
N ASP A 235 4.15 -18.41 15.36
CA ASP A 235 5.26 -18.82 14.49
C ASP A 235 4.79 -19.21 13.06
N ASP A 236 3.62 -18.72 12.65
CA ASP A 236 3.05 -19.01 11.34
C ASP A 236 3.76 -18.25 10.20
N ARG A 237 4.63 -18.94 9.48
CA ARG A 237 5.44 -18.40 8.38
C ARG A 237 4.74 -18.41 7.02
N ASP A 238 3.44 -18.65 6.99
CA ASP A 238 2.67 -18.67 5.75
C ASP A 238 1.23 -18.16 5.95
N VAL A 239 1.09 -16.85 6.18
CA VAL A 239 -0.21 -16.21 6.44
C VAL A 239 -0.59 -15.30 5.28
N ARG A 240 -1.76 -15.48 4.68
CA ARG A 240 -2.27 -14.54 3.66
C ARG A 240 -3.01 -13.38 4.29
N TYR A 241 -2.69 -12.17 3.86
CA TYR A 241 -3.43 -10.96 4.24
C TYR A 241 -4.24 -10.41 3.08
N GLN A 242 -5.43 -9.89 3.40
CA GLN A 242 -6.29 -9.22 2.42
C GLN A 242 -6.01 -7.71 2.39
N LEU A 243 -5.92 -7.15 1.18
CA LEU A 243 -5.83 -5.71 1.00
C LEU A 243 -7.20 -5.01 1.14
N ILE A 244 -7.22 -3.91 1.90
CA ILE A 244 -8.37 -3.02 2.07
C ILE A 244 -8.07 -1.65 1.47
N ASP A 245 -8.84 -1.23 0.48
CA ASP A 245 -8.78 0.14 -0.05
C ASP A 245 -9.33 1.12 1.00
N ILE A 246 -8.51 2.06 1.48
CA ILE A 246 -8.98 3.06 2.45
C ILE A 246 -10.05 3.98 1.86
N PHE A 247 -10.08 4.15 0.54
CA PHE A 247 -11.02 5.01 -0.18
C PHE A 247 -12.28 4.28 -0.62
N ALA A 248 -12.38 2.97 -0.37
CA ALA A 248 -13.63 2.25 -0.58
C ALA A 248 -14.80 2.95 0.14
N SER A 249 -16.02 2.77 -0.37
CA SER A 249 -17.21 3.35 0.25
C SER A 249 -17.34 2.91 1.71
N GLY A 250 -17.32 3.88 2.63
CA GLY A 250 -17.34 3.62 4.07
C GLY A 250 -16.02 3.14 4.67
N GLY A 251 -14.96 3.05 3.86
CA GLY A 251 -13.61 2.64 4.25
C GLY A 251 -12.91 3.64 5.18
N LEU A 252 -11.66 3.35 5.51
CA LEU A 252 -10.92 4.03 6.58
C LEU A 252 -10.85 5.56 6.38
N TRP A 253 -10.65 6.04 5.16
CA TRP A 253 -10.62 7.48 4.87
C TRP A 253 -12.00 8.14 5.05
N ALA A 254 -13.10 7.43 4.75
CA ALA A 254 -14.44 7.94 5.00
C ALA A 254 -14.73 8.10 6.50
N GLN A 255 -14.05 7.31 7.35
CA GLN A 255 -14.14 7.37 8.81
C GLN A 255 -13.24 8.43 9.45
N ARG A 256 -12.45 9.20 8.70
CA ARG A 256 -11.48 10.17 9.25
C ARG A 256 -12.05 11.25 10.19
N ALA A 257 -13.37 11.42 10.20
CA ALA A 257 -14.09 12.34 11.10
C ALA A 257 -14.92 11.61 12.17
N ASN A 258 -14.88 10.27 12.21
CA ASN A 258 -15.52 9.48 13.25
C ASN A 258 -14.71 9.61 14.54
N THR A 259 -15.26 10.31 15.53
CA THR A 259 -14.58 10.62 16.81
C THR A 259 -14.40 9.42 17.73
N SER A 260 -15.09 8.31 17.47
CA SER A 260 -14.85 7.04 18.16
C SER A 260 -13.62 6.32 17.63
N LEU A 261 -13.23 6.57 16.38
CA LEU A 261 -12.07 5.95 15.75
C LEU A 261 -10.85 6.89 15.67
N PHE A 262 -11.07 8.19 15.54
CA PHE A 262 -10.01 9.19 15.43
C PHE A 262 -10.17 10.28 16.49
N ALA A 263 -9.11 10.55 17.23
CA ALA A 263 -9.07 11.65 18.21
C ALA A 263 -8.79 13.00 17.53
N SER A 264 -8.00 12.99 16.46
CA SER A 264 -7.70 14.16 15.65
C SER A 264 -7.37 13.73 14.21
N ALA A 265 -7.07 14.68 13.33
CA ALA A 265 -6.75 14.38 11.94
C ALA A 265 -5.52 13.46 11.82
N GLY A 266 -5.78 12.20 11.47
CA GLY A 266 -4.73 11.18 11.28
C GLY A 266 -4.26 10.50 12.55
N THR A 267 -4.83 10.84 13.71
CA THR A 267 -4.51 10.21 15.00
C THR A 267 -5.64 9.30 15.42
N PHE A 268 -5.37 8.01 15.57
CA PHE A 268 -6.34 7.07 16.09
C PHE A 268 -6.76 7.45 17.52
N ALA A 269 -8.04 7.26 17.80
CA ALA A 269 -8.57 7.35 19.15
C ALA A 269 -8.05 6.15 19.94
N GLY A 270 -7.32 6.37 21.03
CA GLY A 270 -6.88 5.30 21.94
C GLY A 270 -6.83 5.82 23.38
N ASP A 271 -7.22 4.99 24.34
CA ASP A 271 -7.29 5.33 25.76
C ASP A 271 -6.38 4.40 26.58
N ASP A 272 -6.32 4.61 27.90
CA ASP A 272 -5.59 3.77 28.86
C ASP A 272 -6.48 2.64 29.42
N SER A 273 -7.30 2.05 28.54
CA SER A 273 -8.30 1.06 28.91
C SER A 273 -7.68 -0.28 29.35
N GLY A 274 -8.46 -1.07 30.11
CA GLY A 274 -8.05 -2.42 30.50
C GLY A 274 -6.86 -2.47 31.46
N ASP A 275 -5.85 -3.23 31.04
CA ASP A 275 -4.56 -3.41 31.70
C ASP A 275 -3.41 -2.66 30.98
N CYS A 276 -3.71 -1.77 30.03
CA CYS A 276 -2.65 -0.97 29.38
C CYS A 276 -1.85 -0.18 30.42
N GLY A 277 -0.52 -0.23 30.34
CA GLY A 277 0.35 0.43 31.31
C GLY A 277 0.56 -0.38 32.60
N ALA A 278 -0.16 -1.48 32.81
CA ALA A 278 -0.07 -2.25 34.05
C ALA A 278 1.26 -3.03 34.13
N GLY A 279 2.16 -2.56 34.98
CA GLY A 279 3.48 -3.16 35.14
C GLY A 279 4.54 -2.64 34.17
N THR A 280 4.21 -1.59 33.40
CA THR A 280 5.11 -0.85 32.50
C THR A 280 5.24 0.61 32.96
N TYR A 281 5.91 1.47 32.18
CA TYR A 281 6.17 2.86 32.61
C TYR A 281 4.90 3.73 32.54
N ASP A 282 4.15 3.66 31.44
CA ASP A 282 2.92 4.42 31.21
C ASP A 282 2.10 3.80 30.07
N CYS A 283 0.81 4.13 30.01
CA CYS A 283 -0.02 3.93 28.82
C CYS A 283 -0.40 5.29 28.24
N THR A 284 0.14 5.61 27.08
CA THR A 284 -0.11 6.88 26.42
C THR A 284 -1.41 6.82 25.60
N THR A 285 -2.13 7.95 25.57
CA THR A 285 -3.43 8.03 24.87
C THR A 285 -3.29 8.72 23.52
N ASN A 286 -4.00 8.21 22.52
CA ASN A 286 -4.05 8.76 21.16
C ASN A 286 -2.65 8.90 20.50
N SER A 287 -1.81 7.88 20.64
CA SER A 287 -0.42 7.89 20.15
C SER A 287 -0.29 7.39 18.71
N ALA A 288 -1.09 6.38 18.34
CA ALA A 288 -1.04 5.77 17.01
C ALA A 288 -1.60 6.68 15.90
N ASN A 289 -0.99 6.57 14.72
CA ASN A 289 -1.34 7.39 13.56
C ASN A 289 -1.72 6.54 12.35
N ALA A 290 -2.70 7.02 11.59
CA ALA A 290 -2.98 6.54 10.24
C ALA A 290 -2.02 7.21 9.24
N PRO A 291 -1.95 6.75 7.96
CA PRO A 291 -1.01 7.27 6.98
C PRO A 291 -0.99 8.80 6.79
N TRP A 292 -2.13 9.45 6.95
CA TRP A 292 -2.25 10.92 6.84
C TRP A 292 -2.00 11.65 8.17
N GLY A 293 -1.48 10.95 9.18
CA GLY A 293 -1.03 11.48 10.46
C GLY A 293 0.42 11.14 10.81
N TRP A 294 1.13 10.30 10.03
CA TRP A 294 2.55 10.02 10.24
C TRP A 294 3.43 11.25 10.02
N ASP A 295 4.51 11.38 10.78
CA ASP A 295 5.41 12.54 10.77
C ASP A 295 6.80 12.08 11.26
N ASP A 296 7.88 12.48 10.58
CA ASP A 296 9.26 12.25 11.07
C ASP A 296 9.69 13.28 12.13
N GLY A 297 8.87 14.33 12.31
CA GLY A 297 8.93 15.27 13.42
C GLY A 297 10.15 16.20 13.46
N ASN A 298 11.16 15.96 12.62
CA ASN A 298 12.43 16.67 12.63
C ASN A 298 12.76 17.34 11.30
N ASP A 299 12.05 17.04 10.20
CA ASP A 299 12.31 17.64 8.90
C ASP A 299 11.07 17.76 7.98
N LEU A 300 11.30 17.62 6.67
CA LEU A 300 10.28 17.57 5.64
C LEU A 300 10.32 16.17 5.04
N PRO A 301 9.17 15.48 4.92
CA PRO A 301 7.86 16.07 4.70
C PRO A 301 7.03 16.22 5.98
N GLY A 302 6.22 17.27 6.08
CA GLY A 302 5.42 17.50 7.30
C GLY A 302 4.30 16.47 7.49
N ARG A 303 3.81 16.34 8.73
CA ARG A 303 2.70 15.46 9.13
C ARG A 303 1.69 15.12 8.04
N GLY A 304 1.57 13.82 7.74
CA GLY A 304 0.64 13.21 6.81
C GLY A 304 1.03 13.30 5.34
N GLN A 305 2.13 13.99 4.99
CA GLN A 305 2.55 14.17 3.60
C GLN A 305 3.09 12.90 2.96
N LEU A 306 3.56 11.92 3.75
CA LEU A 306 3.88 10.58 3.25
C LEU A 306 2.71 9.98 2.45
N ALA A 307 1.47 10.17 2.90
CA ALA A 307 0.29 9.71 2.19
C ALA A 307 -0.34 10.78 1.27
N THR A 308 -0.40 12.04 1.73
CA THR A 308 -1.22 13.08 1.07
C THR A 308 -0.48 13.87 -0.02
N ASP A 309 0.86 13.92 0.04
CA ASP A 309 1.73 14.50 -1.00
C ASP A 309 2.98 13.62 -1.25
N PRO A 310 2.82 12.34 -1.62
CA PRO A 310 3.93 11.41 -1.77
C PRO A 310 4.91 11.78 -2.88
N ALA A 311 4.46 12.55 -3.88
CA ALA A 311 5.35 13.11 -4.90
C ALA A 311 6.32 14.14 -4.29
N LYS A 312 5.94 14.82 -3.20
CA LYS A 312 6.84 15.68 -2.41
C LYS A 312 7.90 14.87 -1.70
N VAL A 313 7.45 13.86 -0.97
CA VAL A 313 8.33 12.97 -0.22
C VAL A 313 9.40 12.40 -1.15
N ALA A 314 9.00 11.90 -2.32
CA ALA A 314 9.92 11.38 -3.31
C ALA A 314 11.02 12.38 -3.73
N VAL A 315 10.70 13.65 -3.97
CA VAL A 315 11.71 14.65 -4.39
C VAL A 315 12.53 15.20 -3.22
N GLU A 316 12.05 15.08 -1.99
CA GLU A 316 12.81 15.47 -0.80
C GLU A 316 13.80 14.37 -0.43
N TYR A 317 13.35 13.12 -0.42
CA TYR A 317 14.15 11.99 0.04
C TYR A 317 15.15 11.49 -1.01
N PHE A 318 14.84 11.61 -2.31
CA PHE A 318 15.66 10.98 -3.35
C PHE A 318 16.17 11.97 -4.40
N THR A 319 17.37 11.69 -4.91
CA THR A 319 17.84 12.22 -6.19
C THR A 319 17.26 11.36 -7.31
N ILE A 320 16.47 11.99 -8.18
CA ILE A 320 15.68 11.32 -9.21
C ILE A 320 16.22 11.68 -10.59
N PRO A 321 16.75 10.71 -11.36
CA PRO A 321 17.11 10.95 -12.75
C PRO A 321 15.85 11.14 -13.61
N GLY A 322 15.78 12.23 -14.37
CA GLY A 322 14.68 12.50 -15.27
C GLY A 322 13.55 13.31 -14.64
N ALA A 323 12.32 13.14 -15.15
CA ALA A 323 11.17 13.96 -14.76
C ALA A 323 10.24 13.21 -13.81
N LEU A 324 10.02 13.77 -12.62
CA LEU A 324 8.95 13.40 -11.72
C LEU A 324 7.87 14.48 -11.76
N SER A 325 6.62 14.10 -12.08
CA SER A 325 5.48 15.02 -12.04
C SER A 325 5.02 15.17 -10.59
N ARG A 326 4.87 16.42 -10.14
CA ARG A 326 4.27 16.78 -8.86
C ARG A 326 2.77 17.10 -8.97
N THR A 327 2.21 17.03 -10.19
CA THR A 327 0.80 17.27 -10.43
C THR A 327 0.05 15.95 -10.41
N TYR A 328 -0.86 15.82 -9.44
CA TYR A 328 -1.68 14.62 -9.29
C TYR A 328 -2.73 14.52 -10.40
N THR A 329 -2.80 13.36 -11.02
CA THR A 329 -3.90 12.96 -11.91
C THR A 329 -5.00 12.25 -11.13
N SER A 330 -4.67 11.68 -9.97
CA SER A 330 -5.63 11.16 -8.99
C SER A 330 -5.03 11.25 -7.59
N ASN A 331 -5.74 11.90 -6.66
CA ASN A 331 -5.37 11.96 -5.24
C ASN A 331 -6.64 12.15 -4.39
N ALA A 332 -7.23 11.04 -3.94
CA ALA A 332 -8.49 11.06 -3.20
C ALA A 332 -8.38 11.67 -1.79
N TYR A 333 -7.16 11.91 -1.28
CA TYR A 333 -6.97 12.70 -0.05
C TYR A 333 -7.33 14.19 -0.24
N GLN A 334 -7.26 14.71 -1.47
CA GLN A 334 -7.42 16.13 -1.77
C GLN A 334 -8.82 16.55 -2.23
N GLY A 335 -9.76 15.60 -2.36
CA GLY A 335 -11.14 15.85 -2.78
C GLY A 335 -11.40 15.53 -4.24
#